data_AF-A0AAE0TTL3-F1
#
_entry.id   AF-A0AAE0TTL3-F1
#
_cell.length_a   1.000
_cell.length_b   1.000
_cell.length_c   1.000
_cell.angle_alpha   90.00
_cell.angle_beta   90.00
_cell.angle_gamma   90.00
#
_symmetry.space_group_name_H-M   'P 1'
#
loop_
_entity.id
_entity.type
_entity.pdbx_description
1 polymer ?
#
loop_
_entity_poly.entity_id
_entity_poly.type
_entity_poly.pdbx_seq_one_letter_code
_entity_poly.pdbx_strand_id
1 'polypeptide(L)'
;MARYTPLPPGWEQSIVLSDDVTHARLRKMYGAAFTSKALEEQSGLLLRYANLMIAQLKVALQQDPTQDVSAWYNFVTFDLTGEFAFGEAFNCLVSGGQYHFFMKTVFEGVVVGLQLGALQIYGVMTLLEPFIPRSVMKPKEDMDNYAQALVDKRAERGYDPNVVDVMNYLLQQKEQEGELSREALHENGIALVVAGAETTATLLTATTYFLCRNPDTLKKVQQEVRSAFKSDEEIDVRSVNNLPYMIAVLSEGLRVFPPSPWGFVRRIASKAGQDVAGNYVPHNVYNIYVASTLPAQC
;
A
#
# COMPACT_ATOMS: atom_id res chain seq x y z
N MET A 1 7.19 -27.24 9.50
CA MET A 1 7.44 -26.42 10.70
C MET A 1 7.89 -25.05 10.22
N ALA A 2 6.96 -24.20 9.76
CA ALA A 2 7.29 -22.84 9.36
C ALA A 2 7.51 -22.03 10.63
N ARG A 3 8.73 -22.12 11.16
CA ARG A 3 9.18 -21.23 12.23
C ARG A 3 8.99 -19.81 11.70
N TYR A 4 8.32 -18.97 12.48
CA TYR A 4 8.53 -17.53 12.40
C TYR A 4 10.03 -17.32 12.30
N THR A 5 10.53 -16.97 11.13
CA THR A 5 11.97 -16.80 10.92
C THR A 5 12.37 -15.70 11.89
N PRO A 6 13.19 -15.97 12.90
CA PRO A 6 13.70 -14.88 13.73
C PRO A 6 14.35 -13.89 12.77
N LEU A 7 13.90 -12.63 12.86
CA LEU A 7 14.47 -11.58 12.04
C LEU A 7 15.99 -11.51 12.28
N PRO A 8 16.79 -11.16 11.26
CA PRO A 8 18.20 -10.89 11.47
C PRO A 8 18.39 -9.85 12.59
N PRO A 9 19.50 -9.90 13.35
CA PRO A 9 19.77 -8.91 14.38
C PRO A 9 19.69 -7.48 13.82
N GLY A 10 18.89 -6.62 14.47
CA GLY A 10 18.68 -5.23 14.04
C GLY A 10 17.47 -4.98 13.13
N TRP A 11 16.72 -6.03 12.76
CA TRP A 11 15.48 -5.88 11.99
C TRP A 11 14.27 -5.95 12.92
N GLU A 12 13.35 -5.00 12.80
CA GLU A 12 12.06 -5.02 13.47
C GLU A 12 10.94 -5.42 12.51
N GLN A 13 9.85 -5.99 13.04
CA GLN A 13 8.73 -6.36 12.19
C GLN A 13 7.86 -5.14 11.90
N SER A 14 7.54 -4.95 10.61
CA SER A 14 6.50 -4.02 10.21
C SER A 14 5.13 -4.45 10.75
N ILE A 15 4.19 -3.51 10.78
CA ILE A 15 2.80 -3.74 11.18
C ILE A 15 2.17 -4.95 10.47
N VAL A 16 2.59 -5.27 9.24
CA VAL A 16 2.03 -6.37 8.44
C VAL A 16 2.44 -7.76 8.96
N LEU A 17 3.67 -7.91 9.46
CA LEU A 17 4.25 -9.21 9.82
C LEU A 17 4.44 -9.41 11.33
N SER A 18 4.17 -8.36 12.12
CA SER A 18 4.29 -8.32 13.57
C SER A 18 3.38 -9.31 14.33
N ASP A 19 3.79 -9.73 15.52
CA ASP A 19 2.94 -10.49 16.45
C ASP A 19 1.76 -9.66 16.98
N ASP A 20 0.78 -10.30 17.63
CA ASP A 20 -0.47 -9.65 18.07
C ASP A 20 -0.24 -8.43 18.99
N VAL A 21 0.77 -8.48 19.87
CA VAL A 21 1.06 -7.40 20.83
C VAL A 21 1.72 -6.23 20.11
N THR A 22 2.74 -6.52 19.31
CA THR A 22 3.45 -5.52 18.51
C THR A 22 2.52 -4.89 17.47
N HIS A 23 1.70 -5.69 16.78
CA HIS A 23 0.68 -5.23 15.84
C HIS A 23 -0.31 -4.30 16.53
N ALA A 24 -0.85 -4.66 17.71
CA ALA A 24 -1.81 -3.82 18.41
C ALA A 24 -1.25 -2.44 18.75
N ARG A 25 0.02 -2.37 19.20
CA ARG A 25 0.74 -1.11 19.44
C ARG A 25 0.91 -0.30 18.17
N LEU A 26 1.50 -0.90 17.12
CA LEU A 26 1.71 -0.23 15.83
C LEU A 26 0.38 0.26 15.23
N ARG A 27 -0.66 -0.57 15.26
CA ARG A 27 -2.00 -0.23 14.74
C ARG A 27 -2.63 0.96 15.45
N LYS A 28 -2.37 1.12 16.75
CA LYS A 28 -2.80 2.28 17.54
C LYS A 28 -2.02 3.53 17.14
N MET A 29 -0.69 3.43 17.08
CA MET A 29 0.21 4.54 16.73
C MET A 29 -0.05 5.07 15.31
N TYR A 30 0.03 4.21 14.31
CA TYR A 30 -0.21 4.58 12.91
C TYR A 30 -1.68 4.92 12.66
N GLY A 31 -2.62 4.36 13.43
CA GLY A 31 -4.05 4.61 13.30
C GLY A 31 -4.44 6.09 13.42
N ALA A 32 -3.65 6.89 14.15
CA ALA A 32 -3.84 8.33 14.29
C ALA A 32 -3.80 9.07 12.93
N ALA A 33 -2.89 8.65 12.06
CA ALA A 33 -2.68 9.22 10.73
C ALA A 33 -3.79 8.84 9.73
N PHE A 34 -4.70 7.94 10.10
CA PHE A 34 -5.80 7.46 9.26
C PHE A 34 -7.18 7.70 9.87
N THR A 35 -7.28 8.61 10.85
CA THR A 35 -8.59 9.07 11.36
C THR A 35 -9.30 9.94 10.31
N SER A 36 -10.63 10.05 10.37
CA SER A 36 -11.38 10.92 9.45
C SER A 36 -10.86 12.36 9.44
N LYS A 37 -10.48 12.88 10.61
CA LYS A 37 -9.88 14.21 10.74
C LYS A 37 -8.51 14.28 10.04
N ALA A 38 -7.64 13.30 10.25
CA ALA A 38 -6.34 13.25 9.58
C ALA A 38 -6.46 13.15 8.06
N LEU A 39 -7.43 12.36 7.56
CA LEU A 39 -7.70 12.25 6.13
C LEU A 39 -8.19 13.57 5.52
N GLU A 40 -8.96 14.37 6.27
CA GLU A 40 -9.35 15.71 5.85
C GLU A 40 -8.16 16.67 5.79
N GLU A 41 -7.26 16.62 6.77
CA GLU A 41 -6.00 17.39 6.78
C GLU A 41 -5.11 16.99 5.59
N GLN A 42 -5.16 15.74 5.16
CA GLN A 42 -4.45 15.22 3.98
C GLN A 42 -5.11 15.58 2.64
N SER A 43 -6.29 16.19 2.62
CA SER A 43 -7.03 16.51 1.38
C SER A 43 -6.16 17.33 0.41
N GLY A 44 -5.41 18.31 0.92
CA GLY A 44 -4.51 19.12 0.10
C GLY A 44 -3.38 18.30 -0.56
N LEU A 45 -2.84 17.30 0.15
CA LEU A 45 -1.82 16.38 -0.38
C LEU A 45 -2.39 15.53 -1.51
N LEU A 46 -3.56 14.93 -1.30
CA LEU A 46 -4.26 14.10 -2.28
C LEU A 46 -4.56 14.88 -3.57
N LEU A 47 -5.17 16.06 -3.43
CA LEU A 47 -5.54 16.90 -4.57
C LEU A 47 -4.33 17.41 -5.34
N ARG A 48 -3.24 17.77 -4.64
CA ARG A 48 -2.00 18.20 -5.29
C ARG A 48 -1.46 17.13 -6.24
N TYR A 49 -1.41 15.88 -5.78
CA TYR A 49 -0.91 14.76 -6.59
C TYR A 49 -1.86 14.35 -7.72
N ALA A 50 -3.18 14.37 -7.47
CA ALA A 50 -4.17 14.16 -8.52
C ALA A 50 -4.03 15.20 -9.64
N ASN A 51 -3.92 16.49 -9.29
CA ASN A 51 -3.74 17.58 -10.23
C ASN A 51 -2.40 17.50 -10.98
N LEU A 52 -1.32 17.15 -10.27
CA LEU A 52 0.00 16.96 -10.87
C LEU A 52 -0.02 15.83 -11.91
N MET A 53 -0.66 14.69 -11.60
CA MET A 53 -0.82 13.59 -12.54
C MET A 53 -1.56 14.05 -13.80
N ILE A 54 -2.70 14.74 -13.65
CA ILE A 54 -3.49 15.23 -14.79
C ILE A 54 -2.67 16.21 -15.64
N ALA A 55 -1.93 17.12 -15.01
CA ALA A 55 -1.09 18.09 -15.71
C ALA A 55 0.03 17.41 -16.52
N GLN A 56 0.75 16.46 -15.91
CA GLN A 56 1.83 15.73 -16.56
C GLN A 56 1.32 14.80 -17.66
N LEU A 57 0.18 14.13 -17.44
CA LEU A 57 -0.47 13.32 -18.46
C LEU A 57 -0.88 14.16 -19.68
N LYS A 58 -1.40 15.37 -19.49
CA LYS A 58 -1.73 16.29 -20.61
C LYS A 58 -0.49 16.65 -21.43
N VAL A 59 0.66 16.84 -20.78
CA VAL A 59 1.94 17.09 -21.48
C VAL A 59 2.40 15.85 -22.24
N ALA A 60 2.35 14.67 -21.62
CA ALA A 60 2.74 13.42 -22.27
C ALA A 60 1.86 13.10 -23.49
N LEU A 61 0.56 13.39 -23.42
CA LEU A 61 -0.39 13.23 -24.53
C LEU A 61 -0.08 14.10 -25.74
N GLN A 62 0.67 15.19 -25.59
CA GLN A 62 1.15 16.00 -26.72
C GLN A 62 2.28 15.32 -27.49
N GLN A 63 3.02 14.43 -26.83
CA GLN A 63 4.14 13.69 -27.41
C GLN A 63 3.70 12.34 -27.97
N ASP A 64 2.90 11.60 -27.20
CA ASP A 64 2.33 10.33 -27.61
C ASP A 64 0.85 10.26 -27.18
N PRO A 65 -0.10 10.15 -28.14
CA PRO A 65 -1.53 10.08 -27.83
C PRO A 65 -1.94 8.80 -27.10
N THR A 66 -1.08 7.78 -27.08
CA THR A 66 -1.33 6.52 -26.38
C THR A 66 -0.49 6.48 -25.11
N GLN A 67 -1.15 6.50 -23.96
CA GLN A 67 -0.48 6.49 -22.66
C GLN A 67 -0.92 5.27 -21.84
N ASP A 68 0.02 4.65 -21.14
CA ASP A 68 -0.28 3.59 -20.18
C ASP A 68 -0.80 4.20 -18.87
N VAL A 69 -2.12 4.20 -18.70
CA VAL A 69 -2.79 4.73 -17.50
C VAL A 69 -2.40 3.96 -16.24
N SER A 70 -2.03 2.67 -16.35
CA SER A 70 -1.58 1.89 -15.20
C SER A 70 -0.28 2.46 -14.64
N ALA A 71 0.67 2.83 -15.50
CA ALA A 71 1.90 3.50 -15.10
C ALA A 71 1.61 4.83 -14.39
N TRP A 72 0.68 5.64 -14.92
CA TRP A 72 0.30 6.92 -14.31
C TRP A 72 -0.32 6.77 -12.91
N TYR A 73 -1.22 5.79 -12.72
CA TYR A 73 -1.76 5.49 -11.39
C TYR A 73 -0.67 5.05 -10.42
N ASN A 74 0.26 4.25 -10.91
CA ASN A 74 1.41 3.81 -10.15
C ASN A 74 2.32 5.01 -9.76
N PHE A 75 2.59 5.96 -10.65
CA PHE A 75 3.40 7.14 -10.33
C PHE A 75 2.75 8.04 -9.27
N VAL A 76 1.45 8.32 -9.41
CA VAL A 76 0.74 9.19 -8.46
C VAL A 76 0.63 8.55 -7.08
N THR A 77 0.34 7.25 -7.00
CA THR A 77 0.21 6.58 -5.70
C THR A 77 1.55 6.38 -5.03
N PHE A 78 2.64 6.12 -5.77
CA PHE A 78 3.99 6.05 -5.21
C PHE A 78 4.47 7.41 -4.70
N ASP A 79 4.32 8.49 -5.47
CA ASP A 79 4.75 9.81 -5.01
C ASP A 79 3.95 10.27 -3.79
N LEU A 80 2.63 10.05 -3.80
CA LEU A 80 1.76 10.40 -2.69
C LEU A 80 2.11 9.63 -1.41
N THR A 81 2.24 8.31 -1.52
CA THR A 81 2.56 7.47 -0.34
C THR A 81 3.99 7.64 0.12
N GLY A 82 4.93 7.89 -0.80
CA GLY A 82 6.30 8.25 -0.47
C GLY A 82 6.36 9.53 0.35
N GLU A 83 5.68 10.60 -0.10
CA GLU A 83 5.62 11.83 0.68
C GLU A 83 4.89 11.64 2.01
N PHE A 84 3.81 10.87 2.04
CA PHE A 84 3.08 10.62 3.27
C PHE A 84 3.86 9.76 4.28
N ALA A 85 4.62 8.77 3.82
CA ALA A 85 5.38 7.86 4.68
C ALA A 85 6.72 8.47 5.13
N PHE A 86 7.43 9.14 4.22
CA PHE A 86 8.80 9.62 4.42
C PHE A 86 8.93 11.14 4.46
N GLY A 87 7.88 11.90 4.19
CA GLY A 87 7.94 13.36 4.07
C GLY A 87 8.65 13.85 2.80
N GLU A 88 8.87 12.96 1.82
CA GLU A 88 9.48 13.27 0.53
C GLU A 88 8.97 12.34 -0.57
N ALA A 89 8.65 12.92 -1.74
CA ALA A 89 8.18 12.18 -2.91
C ALA A 89 9.33 11.56 -3.70
N PHE A 90 9.05 10.49 -4.44
CA PHE A 90 10.02 9.88 -5.36
C PHE A 90 10.18 10.65 -6.68
N ASN A 91 9.31 11.65 -6.90
CA ASN A 91 9.27 12.54 -8.06
C ASN A 91 9.01 11.84 -9.40
N CYS A 92 8.33 10.68 -9.38
CA CYS A 92 7.95 9.94 -10.59
C CYS A 92 7.13 10.80 -11.56
N LEU A 93 6.20 11.61 -11.05
CA LEU A 93 5.36 12.49 -11.87
C LEU A 93 6.14 13.68 -12.43
N VAL A 94 6.98 14.32 -11.61
CA VAL A 94 7.75 15.51 -12.01
C VAL A 94 8.79 15.16 -13.08
N SER A 95 9.34 13.96 -13.02
CA SER A 95 10.27 13.42 -14.03
C SER A 95 9.58 13.01 -15.34
N GLY A 96 8.31 13.36 -15.54
CA GLY A 96 7.57 13.05 -16.77
C GLY A 96 7.07 11.61 -16.85
N GLY A 97 6.77 10.98 -15.70
CA GLY A 97 6.27 9.60 -15.65
C GLY A 97 7.39 8.57 -15.79
N GLN A 98 8.49 8.77 -15.06
CA GLN A 98 9.59 7.82 -15.04
C GLN A 98 9.58 6.99 -13.76
N TYR A 99 9.80 5.69 -13.90
CA TYR A 99 9.91 4.77 -12.77
C TYR A 99 11.17 5.06 -11.96
N HIS A 100 10.98 5.47 -10.70
CA HIS A 100 12.05 5.53 -9.72
C HIS A 100 12.57 4.12 -9.39
N PHE A 101 13.87 3.97 -9.08
CA PHE A 101 14.47 2.65 -8.83
C PHE A 101 13.78 1.92 -7.67
N PHE A 102 13.40 2.66 -6.61
CA PHE A 102 12.69 2.11 -5.45
C PHE A 102 11.42 1.36 -5.85
N MET A 103 10.63 1.96 -6.74
CA MET A 103 9.38 1.40 -7.23
C MET A 103 9.59 0.12 -8.05
N LYS A 104 10.62 0.09 -8.91
CA LYS A 104 11.00 -1.13 -9.65
C LYS A 104 11.39 -2.25 -8.70
N THR A 105 12.22 -1.94 -7.71
CA THR A 105 12.64 -2.91 -6.69
C THR A 105 11.45 -3.44 -5.89
N VAL A 106 10.46 -2.60 -5.58
CA VAL A 106 9.22 -3.06 -4.91
C VAL A 106 8.50 -4.10 -5.77
N PHE A 107 8.21 -3.81 -7.04
CA PHE A 107 7.47 -4.74 -7.90
C PHE A 107 8.20 -6.07 -8.13
N GLU A 108 9.50 -6.01 -8.42
CA GLU A 108 10.33 -7.20 -8.61
C GLU A 108 10.48 -7.97 -7.28
N GLY A 109 10.64 -7.24 -6.18
CA GLY A 109 10.82 -7.77 -4.83
C GLY A 109 9.60 -8.53 -4.32
N VAL A 110 8.38 -8.11 -4.65
CA VAL A 110 7.15 -8.85 -4.30
C VAL A 110 7.17 -10.25 -4.93
N VAL A 111 7.49 -10.35 -6.22
CA VAL A 111 7.53 -11.64 -6.94
C VAL A 111 8.63 -12.55 -6.37
N VAL A 112 9.83 -11.99 -6.19
CA VAL A 112 10.97 -12.73 -5.62
C VAL A 112 10.65 -13.18 -4.20
N GLY A 113 10.06 -12.31 -3.37
CA GLY A 113 9.66 -12.61 -2.00
C GLY A 113 8.65 -13.77 -1.91
N LEU A 114 7.66 -13.79 -2.80
CA LEU A 114 6.70 -14.91 -2.89
C LEU A 114 7.38 -16.23 -3.28
N GLN A 115 8.31 -16.20 -4.24
CA GLN A 115 9.06 -17.39 -4.67
C GLN A 115 9.96 -17.93 -3.54
N LEU A 116 10.72 -17.05 -2.87
CA LEU A 116 11.58 -17.43 -1.74
C LEU A 116 10.75 -17.95 -0.56
N GLY A 117 9.61 -17.32 -0.27
CA GLY A 117 8.67 -17.79 0.76
C GLY A 117 8.14 -19.19 0.46
N ALA A 118 7.83 -19.50 -0.80
CA ALA A 118 7.43 -20.84 -1.21
C ALA A 118 8.55 -21.87 -0.99
N LEU A 119 9.81 -21.54 -1.35
CA LEU A 119 10.97 -22.41 -1.10
C LEU A 119 11.23 -22.63 0.39
N GLN A 120 10.91 -21.63 1.23
CA GLN A 120 11.07 -21.74 2.68
C GLN A 120 10.08 -22.75 3.29
N ILE A 121 8.86 -22.86 2.74
CA ILE A 121 7.88 -23.88 3.15
C ILE A 121 8.44 -25.30 2.97
N TYR A 122 9.20 -25.53 1.89
CA TYR A 122 9.82 -26.82 1.59
C TYR A 122 11.16 -27.05 2.31
N GLY A 123 11.63 -26.08 3.11
CA GLY A 123 12.88 -26.21 3.87
C GLY A 123 14.15 -26.23 3.01
N VAL A 124 14.06 -25.83 1.74
CA VAL A 124 15.19 -25.84 0.79
C VAL A 124 16.01 -24.56 0.88
N MET A 125 15.43 -23.47 1.40
CA MET A 125 16.09 -22.16 1.49
C MET A 125 17.40 -22.17 2.27
N THR A 126 17.49 -22.92 3.37
CA THR A 126 18.72 -23.01 4.16
C THR A 126 19.88 -23.66 3.40
N LEU A 127 19.60 -24.40 2.34
CA LEU A 127 20.62 -24.99 1.45
C LEU A 127 21.01 -24.05 0.32
N LEU A 128 20.11 -23.16 -0.10
CA LEU A 128 20.29 -22.27 -1.24
C LEU A 128 20.82 -20.88 -0.85
N GLU A 129 20.60 -20.43 0.38
CA GLU A 129 21.04 -19.12 0.91
C GLU A 129 22.51 -18.77 0.58
N PRO A 130 23.52 -19.64 0.78
CA PRO A 130 24.91 -19.31 0.45
C PRO A 130 25.19 -19.21 -1.06
N PHE A 131 24.28 -19.69 -1.91
CA PHE A 131 24.41 -19.66 -3.38
C PHE A 131 23.61 -18.53 -4.03
N ILE A 132 22.85 -17.74 -3.25
CA ILE A 132 22.12 -16.59 -3.78
C ILE A 132 23.15 -15.54 -4.22
N PRO A 133 23.20 -15.18 -5.53
CA PRO A 133 24.14 -14.18 -6.00
C PRO A 133 23.87 -12.82 -5.35
N ARG A 134 24.93 -12.08 -5.00
CA ARG A 134 24.80 -10.71 -4.45
C ARG A 134 24.00 -9.77 -5.36
N SER A 135 23.98 -10.01 -6.66
CA SER A 135 23.17 -9.24 -7.61
C SER A 135 21.66 -9.34 -7.35
N VAL A 136 21.19 -10.39 -6.68
CA VAL A 136 19.78 -10.57 -6.29
C VAL A 136 19.47 -9.78 -5.01
N MET A 137 20.44 -9.66 -4.10
CA MET A 137 20.27 -8.95 -2.82
C MET A 137 20.53 -7.45 -2.95
N LYS A 138 21.42 -7.03 -3.85
CA LYS A 138 21.84 -5.64 -3.99
C LYS A 138 20.68 -4.65 -4.23
N PRO A 139 19.70 -4.90 -5.11
CA PRO A 139 18.57 -3.98 -5.27
C PRO A 139 17.78 -3.77 -3.97
N LYS A 140 17.63 -4.83 -3.16
CA LYS A 140 16.99 -4.76 -1.84
C LYS A 140 17.84 -3.95 -0.86
N GLU A 141 19.13 -4.19 -0.80
CA GLU A 141 20.07 -3.42 0.04
C GLU A 141 20.06 -1.93 -0.34
N ASP A 142 20.10 -1.60 -1.63
CA ASP A 142 20.05 -0.21 -2.12
C ASP A 142 18.70 0.46 -1.76
N MET A 143 17.59 -0.28 -1.84
CA MET A 143 16.26 0.18 -1.43
C MET A 143 16.18 0.44 0.08
N ASP A 144 16.74 -0.45 0.89
CA ASP A 144 16.75 -0.33 2.36
C ASP A 144 17.61 0.85 2.80
N ASN A 145 18.83 0.98 2.26
CA ASN A 145 19.70 2.12 2.53
C ASN A 145 19.03 3.45 2.16
N TYR A 146 18.30 3.47 1.04
CA TYR A 146 17.57 4.66 0.61
C TYR A 146 16.41 5.00 1.55
N ALA A 147 15.60 4.01 1.95
CA ALA A 147 14.52 4.21 2.92
C ALA A 147 15.04 4.65 4.29
N GLN A 148 16.16 4.10 4.76
CA GLN A 148 16.82 4.53 6.00
C GLN A 148 17.22 6.01 5.91
N ALA A 149 17.89 6.41 4.82
CA ALA A 149 18.29 7.80 4.61
C ALA A 149 17.08 8.76 4.57
N LEU A 150 15.94 8.33 4.01
CA LEU A 150 14.71 9.10 4.02
C LEU A 150 14.14 9.28 5.43
N VAL A 151 14.10 8.19 6.23
CA VAL A 151 13.65 8.24 7.62
C VAL A 151 14.54 9.14 8.46
N ASP A 152 15.86 9.03 8.32
CA ASP A 152 16.82 9.85 9.07
C ASP A 152 16.66 11.33 8.73
N LYS A 153 16.66 11.66 7.43
CA LYS A 153 16.43 13.03 6.94
C LYS A 153 15.12 13.60 7.44
N ARG A 154 14.05 12.80 7.46
CA ARG A 154 12.75 13.25 7.95
C ARG A 154 12.73 13.44 9.46
N ALA A 155 13.40 12.56 10.20
CA ALA A 155 13.44 12.64 11.65
C ALA A 155 14.25 13.83 12.16
N GLU A 156 15.30 14.25 11.44
CA GLU A 156 16.07 15.46 11.74
C GLU A 156 15.22 16.74 11.68
N ARG A 157 14.18 16.78 10.85
CA ARG A 157 13.26 17.93 10.75
C ARG A 157 12.40 18.12 11.99
N GLY A 158 12.22 17.08 12.81
CA GLY A 158 11.36 17.12 14.00
C GLY A 158 9.88 17.31 13.66
N TYR A 159 9.12 17.80 14.64
CA TYR A 159 7.68 18.07 14.50
C TYR A 159 7.44 19.41 13.78
N ASP A 160 6.61 19.40 12.75
CA ASP A 160 6.14 20.62 12.06
C ASP A 160 4.62 20.59 11.93
N PRO A 161 3.87 21.54 12.54
CA PRO A 161 2.40 21.54 12.48
C PRO A 161 1.82 21.76 11.07
N ASN A 162 2.62 22.21 10.09
CA ASN A 162 2.16 22.44 8.72
C ASN A 162 2.36 21.24 7.80
N VAL A 163 3.06 20.20 8.27
CA VAL A 163 3.37 19.02 7.49
C VAL A 163 2.40 17.90 7.87
N VAL A 164 1.82 17.25 6.86
CA VAL A 164 0.83 16.20 7.04
C VAL A 164 1.42 14.89 6.53
N ASP A 165 2.22 14.25 7.39
CA ASP A 165 2.85 12.96 7.14
C ASP A 165 2.77 12.06 8.37
N VAL A 166 3.03 10.77 8.16
CA VAL A 166 2.96 9.75 9.21
C VAL A 166 3.91 10.07 10.37
N MET A 167 5.10 10.60 10.09
CA MET A 167 6.09 10.92 11.10
C MET A 167 5.59 11.99 12.07
N ASN A 168 4.91 13.04 11.60
CA ASN A 168 4.31 14.03 12.47
C ASN A 168 3.22 13.46 13.37
N TYR A 169 2.37 12.58 12.84
CA TYR A 169 1.36 11.89 13.66
C TYR A 169 2.01 11.00 14.74
N LEU A 170 3.10 10.29 14.40
CA LEU A 170 3.84 9.48 15.37
C LEU A 170 4.51 10.36 16.45
N LEU A 171 5.09 11.49 16.06
CA LEU A 171 5.71 12.44 17.01
C LEU A 171 4.69 13.04 17.98
N GLN A 172 3.45 13.31 17.54
CA GLN A 172 2.37 13.75 18.42
C GLN A 172 1.95 12.69 19.44
N GLN A 173 2.12 11.40 19.12
CA GLN A 173 1.77 10.29 20.01
C GLN A 173 2.92 9.83 20.92
N LYS A 174 4.11 10.44 20.81
CA LYS A 174 5.32 10.04 21.53
C LYS A 174 5.13 9.97 23.04
N GLU A 175 4.40 10.90 23.63
CA GLU A 175 4.13 10.93 25.08
C GLU A 175 3.22 9.79 25.56
N GLN A 176 2.33 9.29 24.70
CA GLN A 176 1.31 8.29 25.05
C GLN A 176 1.77 6.86 24.75
N GLU A 177 2.42 6.64 23.61
CA GLU A 177 2.76 5.30 23.09
C GLU A 177 4.28 5.01 23.08
N GLY A 178 5.07 6.00 23.50
CA GLY A 178 6.54 5.96 23.42
C GLY A 178 7.06 6.22 22.01
N GLU A 179 8.38 6.11 21.87
CA GLU A 179 9.07 6.30 20.59
C GLU A 179 9.27 4.95 19.88
N LEU A 180 9.18 4.97 18.55
CA LEU A 180 9.58 3.85 17.69
C LEU A 180 11.06 3.96 17.40
N SER A 181 11.74 2.81 17.30
CA SER A 181 13.13 2.76 16.83
C SER A 181 13.24 3.23 15.38
N ARG A 182 14.45 3.60 14.94
CA ARG A 182 14.69 4.00 13.54
C ARG A 182 14.39 2.86 12.59
N GLU A 183 14.72 1.65 13.01
CA GLU A 183 14.49 0.40 12.30
C GLU A 183 12.98 0.13 12.15
N ALA A 184 12.18 0.36 13.20
CA ALA A 184 10.73 0.25 13.11
C ALA A 184 10.13 1.28 12.15
N LEU A 185 10.61 2.53 12.19
CA LEU A 185 10.15 3.60 11.30
C LEU A 185 10.47 3.28 9.84
N HIS A 186 11.66 2.75 9.58
CA HIS A 186 12.10 2.26 8.27
C HIS A 186 11.18 1.16 7.72
N GLU A 187 11.01 0.08 8.48
CA GLU A 187 10.24 -1.09 8.04
C GLU A 187 8.75 -0.78 7.84
N ASN A 188 8.18 0.06 8.72
CA ASN A 188 6.79 0.50 8.56
C ASN A 188 6.63 1.54 7.45
N GLY A 189 7.63 2.40 7.21
CA GLY A 189 7.63 3.33 6.08
C GLY A 189 7.61 2.60 4.73
N ILE A 190 8.46 1.59 4.56
CA ILE A 190 8.42 0.71 3.38
C ILE A 190 7.05 0.03 3.27
N ALA A 191 6.55 -0.55 4.36
CA ALA A 191 5.25 -1.23 4.36
C ALA A 191 4.11 -0.30 3.93
N LEU A 192 4.12 0.97 4.35
CA LEU A 192 3.13 1.97 3.97
C LEU A 192 3.17 2.31 2.48
N VAL A 193 4.36 2.50 1.92
CA VAL A 193 4.52 2.78 0.47
C VAL A 193 4.07 1.58 -0.35
N VAL A 194 4.55 0.38 -0.03
CA VAL A 194 4.19 -0.85 -0.77
C VAL A 194 2.68 -1.11 -0.68
N ALA A 195 2.12 -1.08 0.53
CA ALA A 195 0.71 -1.37 0.74
C ALA A 195 -0.21 -0.29 0.14
N GLY A 196 0.15 0.99 0.27
CA GLY A 196 -0.69 2.10 -0.19
C GLY A 196 -0.60 2.34 -1.69
N ALA A 197 0.58 2.15 -2.30
CA ALA A 197 0.81 2.54 -3.67
C ALA A 197 0.27 1.52 -4.69
N GLU A 198 0.79 0.29 -4.64
CA GLU A 198 0.53 -0.74 -5.65
C GLU A 198 -0.93 -1.21 -5.62
N THR A 199 -1.52 -1.38 -4.42
CA THR A 199 -2.91 -1.85 -4.28
C THR A 199 -3.91 -0.85 -4.85
N THR A 200 -3.72 0.44 -4.54
CA THR A 200 -4.58 1.52 -5.03
C THR A 200 -4.44 1.67 -6.55
N ALA A 201 -3.20 1.65 -7.07
CA ALA A 201 -2.95 1.73 -8.51
C ALA A 201 -3.58 0.55 -9.26
N THR A 202 -3.52 -0.66 -8.68
CA THR A 202 -4.16 -1.86 -9.23
C THR A 202 -5.68 -1.72 -9.30
N LEU A 203 -6.32 -1.25 -8.22
CA LEU A 203 -7.76 -0.99 -8.20
C LEU A 203 -8.17 0.02 -9.28
N LEU A 204 -7.47 1.17 -9.35
CA LEU A 204 -7.77 2.22 -10.31
C LEU A 204 -7.56 1.74 -11.75
N THR A 205 -6.50 0.99 -12.00
CA THR A 205 -6.21 0.37 -13.31
C THR A 205 -7.34 -0.56 -13.73
N ALA A 206 -7.71 -1.52 -12.87
CA ALA A 206 -8.75 -2.49 -13.17
C ALA A 206 -10.12 -1.82 -13.35
N THR A 207 -10.46 -0.86 -12.48
CA THR A 207 -11.71 -0.10 -12.57
C THR A 207 -11.79 0.65 -13.90
N THR A 208 -10.74 1.37 -14.27
CA THR A 208 -10.68 2.10 -15.55
C THR A 208 -10.77 1.16 -16.75
N TYR A 209 -10.09 0.02 -16.71
CA TYR A 209 -10.22 -1.02 -17.73
C TYR A 209 -11.66 -1.51 -17.90
N PHE A 210 -12.36 -1.83 -16.79
CA PHE A 210 -13.75 -2.29 -16.86
C PHE A 210 -14.70 -1.18 -17.31
N LEU A 211 -14.47 0.08 -16.92
CA LEU A 211 -15.25 1.21 -17.41
C LEU A 211 -15.10 1.39 -18.93
N CYS A 212 -13.88 1.31 -19.46
CA CYS A 212 -13.64 1.37 -20.91
C CYS A 212 -14.35 0.24 -21.68
N ARG A 213 -14.57 -0.91 -21.04
CA ARG A 213 -15.31 -2.04 -21.64
C ARG A 213 -16.82 -1.98 -21.44
N ASN A 214 -17.33 -1.06 -20.62
CA ASN A 214 -18.75 -0.90 -20.32
C ASN A 214 -19.18 0.57 -20.54
N PRO A 215 -19.42 0.98 -21.81
CA PRO A 215 -19.66 2.39 -22.16
C PRO A 215 -20.85 3.03 -21.43
N ASP A 216 -21.92 2.27 -21.16
CA ASP A 216 -23.09 2.77 -20.42
C ASP A 216 -22.73 3.09 -18.96
N THR A 217 -21.96 2.22 -18.31
CA THR A 217 -21.44 2.43 -16.95
C THR A 217 -20.52 3.63 -16.90
N LEU A 218 -19.60 3.75 -17.87
CA LEU A 218 -18.70 4.90 -18.01
C LEU A 218 -19.47 6.20 -18.18
N LYS A 219 -20.46 6.24 -19.08
CA LYS A 219 -21.31 7.42 -19.30
C LYS A 219 -22.05 7.82 -18.03
N LYS A 220 -22.60 6.85 -17.29
CA LYS A 220 -23.34 7.11 -16.05
C LYS A 220 -22.45 7.66 -14.94
N VAL A 221 -21.25 7.11 -14.72
CA VAL A 221 -20.33 7.64 -13.70
C VAL A 221 -19.77 9.01 -14.10
N GLN A 222 -19.50 9.23 -15.39
CA GLN A 222 -19.11 10.56 -15.88
C GLN A 222 -20.23 11.58 -15.68
N GLN A 223 -21.48 11.21 -15.92
CA GLN A 223 -22.63 12.09 -15.68
C GLN A 223 -22.76 12.45 -14.20
N GLU A 224 -22.65 11.47 -13.30
CA GLU A 224 -22.69 11.73 -11.85
C GLU A 224 -21.62 12.76 -11.46
N VAL A 225 -20.35 12.50 -11.78
CA VAL A 225 -19.23 13.40 -11.43
C VAL A 225 -19.41 14.80 -12.03
N ARG A 226 -19.75 14.90 -13.33
CA ARG A 226 -19.91 16.20 -14.02
C ARG A 226 -21.14 16.99 -13.57
N SER A 227 -22.13 16.33 -12.97
CA SER A 227 -23.31 17.00 -12.41
C SER A 227 -23.13 17.41 -10.95
N ALA A 228 -22.23 16.75 -10.23
CA ALA A 228 -21.97 17.00 -8.81
C ALA A 228 -21.08 18.23 -8.57
N PHE A 229 -20.16 18.54 -9.49
CA PHE A 229 -19.18 19.62 -9.34
C PHE A 229 -19.22 20.60 -10.52
N LYS A 230 -19.17 21.90 -10.22
CA LYS A 230 -19.12 22.99 -11.21
C LYS A 230 -17.70 23.36 -11.60
N SER A 231 -16.74 23.12 -10.71
CA SER A 231 -15.32 23.39 -10.93
C SER A 231 -14.44 22.42 -10.13
N ASP A 232 -13.16 22.35 -10.48
CA ASP A 232 -12.20 21.45 -9.85
C ASP A 232 -11.98 21.80 -8.36
N GLU A 233 -12.20 23.06 -7.97
CA GLU A 233 -12.09 23.54 -6.58
C GLU A 233 -13.19 23.01 -5.64
N GLU A 234 -14.30 22.50 -6.19
CA GLU A 234 -15.37 21.86 -5.39
C GLU A 234 -15.04 20.38 -5.05
N ILE A 235 -13.95 19.83 -5.61
CA ILE A 235 -13.53 18.45 -5.40
C ILE A 235 -12.60 18.38 -4.17
N ASP A 236 -13.06 17.73 -3.11
CA ASP A 236 -12.29 17.45 -1.91
C ASP A 236 -12.65 16.07 -1.32
N VAL A 237 -11.92 15.63 -0.29
CA VAL A 237 -12.13 14.33 0.36
C VAL A 237 -13.56 14.14 0.88
N ARG A 238 -14.26 15.19 1.30
CA ARG A 238 -15.66 15.10 1.76
C ARG A 238 -16.62 15.09 0.58
N SER A 239 -16.39 15.90 -0.43
CA SER A 239 -17.32 16.10 -1.53
C SER A 239 -17.40 14.85 -2.42
N VAL A 240 -16.27 14.15 -2.63
CA VAL A 240 -16.24 12.87 -3.38
C VAL A 240 -16.99 11.73 -2.69
N ASN A 241 -17.18 11.79 -1.36
CA ASN A 241 -18.00 10.80 -0.63
C ASN A 241 -19.50 10.90 -0.96
N ASN A 242 -19.94 11.97 -1.63
CA ASN A 242 -21.33 12.15 -2.07
C ASN A 242 -21.59 11.62 -3.49
N LEU A 243 -20.71 10.78 -4.03
CA LEU A 243 -20.82 10.16 -5.36
C LEU A 243 -21.18 8.67 -5.22
N PRO A 244 -22.46 8.33 -4.93
CA PRO A 244 -22.85 6.95 -4.62
C PRO A 244 -22.58 5.97 -5.78
N TYR A 245 -22.72 6.40 -7.03
CA TYR A 245 -22.46 5.53 -8.18
C TYR A 245 -20.96 5.32 -8.42
N MET A 246 -20.12 6.35 -8.26
CA MET A 246 -18.66 6.20 -8.28
C MET A 246 -18.19 5.23 -7.19
N ILE A 247 -18.71 5.36 -5.96
CA ILE A 247 -18.41 4.44 -4.86
C ILE A 247 -18.84 3.01 -5.22
N ALA A 248 -20.02 2.84 -5.83
CA ALA A 248 -20.49 1.53 -6.30
C ALA A 248 -19.56 0.95 -7.39
N VAL A 249 -19.08 1.77 -8.33
CA VAL A 249 -18.13 1.36 -9.38
C VAL A 249 -16.80 0.91 -8.78
N LEU A 250 -16.23 1.66 -7.83
CA LEU A 250 -14.99 1.29 -7.14
C LEU A 250 -15.17 0.01 -6.30
N SER A 251 -16.32 -0.13 -5.63
CA SER A 251 -16.67 -1.33 -4.87
C SER A 251 -16.79 -2.55 -5.77
N GLU A 252 -17.38 -2.40 -6.95
CA GLU A 252 -17.48 -3.47 -7.94
C GLU A 252 -16.10 -3.79 -8.54
N GLY A 253 -15.24 -2.79 -8.75
CA GLY A 253 -13.83 -2.98 -9.11
C GLY A 253 -13.09 -3.85 -8.10
N LEU A 254 -13.23 -3.54 -6.80
CA LEU A 254 -12.68 -4.36 -5.71
C LEU A 254 -13.25 -5.79 -5.68
N ARG A 255 -14.54 -5.96 -5.99
CA ARG A 255 -15.20 -7.27 -6.00
C ARG A 255 -14.72 -8.16 -7.14
N VAL A 256 -14.59 -7.60 -8.34
CA VAL A 256 -14.24 -8.36 -9.56
C VAL A 256 -12.74 -8.55 -9.71
N PHE A 257 -11.95 -7.56 -9.31
CA PHE A 257 -10.49 -7.60 -9.38
C PHE A 257 -9.88 -7.07 -8.07
N PRO A 258 -9.93 -7.87 -6.99
CA PRO A 258 -9.33 -7.48 -5.72
C PRO A 258 -7.80 -7.41 -5.87
N PRO A 259 -7.13 -6.29 -5.50
CA PRO A 259 -5.66 -6.20 -5.58
C PRO A 259 -4.92 -7.24 -4.74
N SER A 260 -5.55 -7.74 -3.66
CA SER A 260 -5.01 -8.82 -2.81
C SER A 260 -6.03 -9.97 -2.72
N PRO A 261 -6.08 -10.88 -3.71
CA PRO A 261 -7.08 -11.94 -3.76
C PRO A 261 -6.89 -13.03 -2.69
N TRP A 262 -5.66 -13.21 -2.21
CA TRP A 262 -5.31 -14.26 -1.23
C TRP A 262 -5.27 -13.75 0.22
N GLY A 263 -5.30 -12.42 0.42
CA GLY A 263 -5.08 -11.79 1.72
C GLY A 263 -3.73 -12.16 2.36
N PHE A 264 -3.58 -11.82 3.65
CA PHE A 264 -2.43 -12.23 4.44
C PHE A 264 -2.67 -13.57 5.13
N VAL A 265 -1.59 -14.32 5.34
CA VAL A 265 -1.61 -15.60 6.06
C VAL A 265 -2.19 -15.43 7.45
N ARG A 266 -3.17 -16.27 7.80
CA ARG A 266 -3.77 -16.33 9.14
C ARG A 266 -3.22 -17.51 9.92
N ARG A 267 -3.11 -17.33 11.24
CA ARG A 267 -2.69 -18.37 12.22
C ARG A 267 -3.72 -18.47 13.34
N ILE A 268 -4.03 -19.69 13.77
CA ILE A 268 -4.82 -19.92 14.98
C ILE A 268 -3.97 -19.63 16.23
N ALA A 269 -4.23 -18.49 16.87
CA ALA A 269 -3.55 -18.06 18.09
C ALA A 269 -3.88 -18.95 19.30
N SER A 270 -5.10 -19.49 19.35
CA SER A 270 -5.55 -20.39 20.43
C SER A 270 -4.71 -21.66 20.49
N LYS A 271 -4.11 -21.93 21.66
CA LYS A 271 -3.41 -23.20 21.94
C LYS A 271 -4.35 -24.40 21.92
N ALA A 272 -5.64 -24.19 22.18
CA ALA A 272 -6.66 -25.23 22.16
C ALA A 272 -7.18 -25.53 20.74
N GLY A 273 -6.69 -24.84 19.70
CA GLY A 273 -7.33 -24.82 18.39
C GLY A 273 -8.60 -23.98 18.38
N GLN A 274 -9.31 -23.99 17.24
CA GLN A 274 -10.53 -23.23 17.04
C GLN A 274 -11.44 -23.97 16.04
N ASP A 275 -12.75 -23.96 16.30
CA ASP A 275 -13.73 -24.40 15.30
C ASP A 275 -13.95 -23.31 14.26
N VAL A 276 -13.83 -23.69 12.98
CA VAL A 276 -14.07 -22.82 11.83
C VAL A 276 -15.06 -23.53 10.91
N ALA A 277 -16.29 -23.02 10.84
CA ALA A 277 -17.38 -23.58 10.03
C ALA A 277 -17.63 -25.08 10.30
N GLY A 278 -17.63 -25.50 11.57
CA GLY A 278 -17.86 -26.88 11.98
C GLY A 278 -16.67 -27.81 11.79
N ASN A 279 -15.51 -27.27 11.42
CA ASN A 279 -14.26 -28.02 11.29
C ASN A 279 -13.27 -27.55 12.36
N TYR A 280 -12.78 -28.49 13.16
CA TYR A 280 -11.75 -28.20 14.15
C TYR A 280 -10.40 -27.92 13.47
N VAL A 281 -9.85 -26.74 13.73
CA VAL A 281 -8.52 -26.36 13.26
C VAL A 281 -7.56 -26.29 14.46
N PRO A 282 -6.51 -27.12 14.49
CA PRO A 282 -5.56 -27.12 15.61
C PRO A 282 -4.69 -25.85 15.66
N HIS A 283 -4.05 -25.64 16.81
CA HIS A 283 -3.05 -24.60 16.99
C HIS A 283 -1.89 -24.75 15.97
N ASN A 284 -1.31 -23.62 15.54
CA ASN A 284 -0.21 -23.55 14.57
C ASN A 284 -0.53 -24.12 13.18
N VAL A 285 -1.80 -24.18 12.81
CA VAL A 285 -2.19 -24.25 11.40
C VAL A 285 -2.11 -22.85 10.78
N TYR A 286 -1.48 -22.79 9.61
CA TYR A 286 -1.31 -21.59 8.78
C TYR A 286 -2.14 -21.74 7.51
N ASN A 287 -2.43 -20.63 6.82
CA ASN A 287 -3.06 -20.63 5.49
C ASN A 287 -4.47 -21.27 5.48
N ILE A 288 -5.32 -20.85 6.42
CA ILE A 288 -6.73 -21.26 6.41
C ILE A 288 -7.46 -20.39 5.39
N TYR A 289 -7.84 -20.99 4.26
CA TYR A 289 -8.71 -20.36 3.28
C TYR A 289 -10.12 -20.94 3.46
N VAL A 290 -11.06 -20.08 3.83
CA VAL A 290 -12.48 -20.43 3.78
C VAL A 290 -12.95 -20.08 2.38
N ALA A 291 -12.98 -21.07 1.49
CA ALA A 291 -13.64 -20.90 0.21
C ALA A 291 -15.13 -20.70 0.48
N SER A 292 -15.66 -19.51 0.22
CA SER A 292 -17.10 -19.34 0.13
C SER A 292 -17.55 -20.08 -1.14
N THR A 293 -17.95 -21.34 -0.99
CA THR A 293 -18.83 -21.96 -1.97
C THR A 293 -20.16 -21.23 -1.84
N LEU A 294 -20.29 -20.08 -2.49
CA LEU A 294 -21.61 -19.65 -2.93
C LEU A 294 -22.12 -20.81 -3.78
N PRO A 295 -23.24 -21.48 -3.41
CA PRO A 295 -23.84 -22.42 -4.33
C PRO A 295 -24.04 -21.66 -5.64
N ALA A 296 -23.53 -22.22 -6.74
CA ALA A 296 -23.80 -21.70 -8.07
C ALA A 296 -25.33 -21.75 -8.27
N GLN A 297 -26.01 -20.67 -7.90
CA GLN A 297 -27.39 -20.45 -8.27
C GLN A 297 -27.36 -19.98 -9.72
N CYS A 298 -27.38 -20.96 -10.62
CA CYS A 298 -27.95 -20.79 -11.95
C CYS A 298 -29.46 -20.61 -11.84
#